data_AF-A0A2P5MX22-F1
#
_entry.id   AF-A0A2P5MX22-F1
#
_cell.length_a   1.000
_cell.length_b   1.000
_cell.length_c   1.000
_cell.angle_alpha   90.00
_cell.angle_beta   90.00
_cell.angle_gamma   90.00
#
_symmetry.space_group_name_H-M   'P 1'
#
loop_
_entity.id
_entity.type
_entity.pdbx_description
1 polymer ?
#
loop_
_entity_poly.entity_id
_entity_poly.type
_entity_poly.pdbx_seq_one_letter_code
_entity_poly.pdbx_strand_id
1 'polypeptide(L)'
;MEHAFWHERWQQNQIGFHNESVNSHLQNFWSAVQIAQNKQVLVPLCGKSKDILWLLAQGHDVVAVELSPLAVQAFFAENNLLPKIAQAEHFTLNQIDGLAVYCGDFFQLTAKQLADCAVVWDRASLVALPIDMRSAYARHLQHLLTPGAQILLVTFDYPQAEMEGPPFCVNDGEVRALYSGWCDIELLHSEDILDREQHFRDRGLSYMQEQVYLITVR
;
A
#
# COMPACT_ATOMS: atom_id res chain seq x y z
N MET A 1 -9.31 9.50 -9.18
CA MET A 1 -9.61 9.29 -7.76
C MET A 1 -10.78 10.20 -7.42
N GLU A 2 -11.90 9.71 -6.91
CA GLU A 2 -12.87 10.62 -6.28
C GLU A 2 -12.25 11.06 -4.96
N HIS A 3 -11.40 12.10 -5.00
CA HIS A 3 -10.69 12.63 -3.83
C HIS A 3 -11.66 12.88 -2.66
N ALA A 4 -12.87 13.35 -2.98
CA ALA A 4 -13.95 13.57 -2.04
C ALA A 4 -14.34 12.30 -1.25
N PHE A 5 -14.39 11.12 -1.88
CA PHE A 5 -14.78 9.87 -1.22
C PHE A 5 -13.84 9.49 -0.07
N TRP A 6 -12.52 9.55 -0.30
CA TRP A 6 -11.54 9.22 0.74
C TRP A 6 -11.44 10.30 1.81
N HIS A 7 -11.56 11.58 1.43
CA HIS A 7 -11.64 12.67 2.41
C HIS A 7 -12.86 12.50 3.32
N GLU A 8 -14.02 12.16 2.77
CA GLU A 8 -15.26 11.94 3.51
C GLU A 8 -15.15 10.73 4.46
N ARG A 9 -14.58 9.60 4.00
CA ARG A 9 -14.32 8.42 4.85
C ARG A 9 -13.48 8.74 6.08
N TRP A 10 -12.40 9.52 5.92
CA TRP A 10 -11.55 9.96 7.02
C TRP A 10 -12.28 10.95 7.94
N GLN A 11 -13.04 11.89 7.39
CA GLN A 11 -13.86 12.82 8.18
C GLN A 11 -14.94 12.12 8.99
N GLN A 12 -15.53 11.04 8.46
CA GLN A 12 -16.54 10.23 9.12
C GLN A 12 -15.95 9.13 10.02
N ASN A 13 -14.63 9.08 10.18
CA ASN A 13 -13.91 8.05 10.95
C ASN A 13 -14.24 6.60 10.52
N GLN A 14 -14.58 6.38 9.24
CA GLN A 14 -14.89 5.07 8.67
C GLN A 14 -13.61 4.33 8.27
N ILE A 15 -12.73 4.09 9.24
CA ILE A 15 -11.36 3.61 9.07
C ILE A 15 -11.20 2.10 9.33
N GLY A 16 -12.22 1.29 9.04
CA GLY A 16 -12.19 -0.18 9.27
C GLY A 16 -11.07 -0.94 8.54
N PHE A 17 -10.35 -0.28 7.63
CA PHE A 17 -9.15 -0.79 6.96
C PHE A 17 -7.85 -0.56 7.76
N HIS A 18 -7.89 0.29 8.78
CA HIS A 18 -6.75 0.58 9.64
C HIS A 18 -6.52 -0.59 10.59
N ASN A 19 -5.33 -1.17 10.53
CA ASN A 19 -4.87 -2.10 11.55
C ASN A 19 -4.12 -1.31 12.63
N GLU A 20 -4.51 -1.49 13.89
CA GLU A 20 -3.84 -0.87 15.04
C GLU A 20 -2.45 -1.49 15.28
N SER A 21 -2.19 -2.66 14.69
CA SER A 21 -0.93 -3.38 14.73
C SER A 21 -0.24 -3.41 13.37
N VAL A 22 1.06 -3.70 13.38
CA VAL A 22 1.83 -3.98 12.15
C VAL A 22 1.24 -5.20 11.46
N ASN A 23 1.11 -5.15 10.14
CA ASN A 23 0.58 -6.26 9.37
C ASN A 23 1.49 -7.50 9.48
N SER A 24 0.90 -8.65 9.83
CA SER A 24 1.65 -9.89 10.01
C SER A 24 2.28 -10.39 8.70
N HIS A 25 1.66 -10.17 7.54
CA HIS A 25 2.23 -10.56 6.26
C HIS A 25 3.50 -9.79 5.95
N LEU A 26 3.56 -8.51 6.31
CA LEU A 26 4.80 -7.74 6.22
C LEU A 26 5.90 -8.46 7.01
N GLN A 27 5.66 -8.76 8.29
CA GLN A 27 6.66 -9.40 9.15
C GLN A 27 7.07 -10.80 8.67
N ASN A 28 6.09 -11.60 8.23
CA ASN A 28 6.31 -12.99 7.84
C ASN A 28 7.04 -13.10 6.50
N PHE A 29 6.75 -12.22 5.54
CA PHE A 29 7.24 -12.32 4.17
C PHE A 29 8.34 -11.31 3.83
N TRP A 30 8.69 -10.37 4.72
CA TRP A 30 9.79 -9.43 4.46
C TRP A 30 11.12 -10.12 4.18
N SER A 31 11.36 -11.29 4.78
CA SER A 31 12.59 -12.06 4.54
C SER A 31 12.74 -12.58 3.10
N ALA A 32 11.63 -12.69 2.34
CA ALA A 32 11.67 -13.03 0.92
C ALA A 32 12.11 -11.85 0.03
N VAL A 33 12.02 -10.62 0.56
CA VAL A 33 12.46 -9.41 -0.12
C VAL A 33 13.98 -9.31 -0.03
N GLN A 34 14.65 -9.39 -1.18
CA GLN A 34 16.11 -9.36 -1.30
C GLN A 34 16.60 -7.92 -1.38
N ILE A 35 16.51 -7.20 -0.27
CA ILE A 35 16.87 -5.79 -0.19
C ILE A 35 18.17 -5.59 0.58
N ALA A 36 19.06 -4.73 0.06
CA ALA A 36 20.21 -4.26 0.82
C ALA A 36 19.76 -3.35 1.98
N GLN A 37 20.55 -3.33 3.04
CA GLN A 37 20.31 -2.43 4.17
C GLN A 37 20.31 -0.95 3.70
N ASN A 38 19.50 -0.11 4.35
CA ASN A 38 19.37 1.33 4.05
C ASN A 38 18.81 1.66 2.66
N LYS A 39 18.17 0.71 1.97
CA LYS A 39 17.38 1.02 0.77
C LYS A 39 16.00 1.55 1.13
N GLN A 40 15.45 2.35 0.24
CA GLN A 40 14.17 3.02 0.43
C GLN A 40 13.01 2.08 0.10
N VAL A 41 11.96 2.15 0.91
CA VAL A 41 10.69 1.43 0.74
C VAL A 41 9.56 2.42 0.47
N LEU A 42 8.82 2.22 -0.63
CA LEU A 42 7.59 2.95 -0.93
C LEU A 42 6.39 2.30 -0.24
N VAL A 43 5.56 3.12 0.43
CA VAL A 43 4.26 2.71 0.98
C VAL A 43 3.16 3.57 0.30
N PRO A 44 2.51 3.08 -0.77
CA PRO A 44 1.48 3.81 -1.49
C PRO A 44 0.17 3.87 -0.70
N LEU A 45 -0.56 4.98 -0.79
CA LEU A 45 -1.86 5.19 -0.13
C LEU A 45 -1.81 4.79 1.36
N CYS A 46 -0.78 5.28 2.06
CA CYS A 46 -0.35 4.68 3.32
C CYS A 46 -1.32 4.88 4.49
N GLY A 47 -2.31 5.78 4.37
CA GLY A 47 -3.15 6.21 5.47
C GLY A 47 -2.31 6.60 6.67
N LYS A 48 -2.54 5.89 7.78
CA LYS A 48 -1.75 5.98 9.03
C LYS A 48 -1.08 4.66 9.42
N SER A 49 -0.65 3.86 8.44
CA SER A 49 -0.15 2.50 8.69
C SER A 49 1.03 2.46 9.66
N LYS A 50 0.96 1.57 10.67
CA LYS A 50 2.07 1.29 11.58
C LYS A 50 3.21 0.52 10.91
N ASP A 51 2.96 -0.05 9.73
CA ASP A 51 3.97 -0.73 8.90
C ASP A 51 5.13 0.20 8.57
N ILE A 52 4.87 1.50 8.39
CA ILE A 52 5.88 2.53 8.18
C ILE A 52 6.93 2.49 9.31
N LEU A 53 6.48 2.44 10.56
CA LEU A 53 7.38 2.45 11.72
C LEU A 53 8.15 1.15 11.86
N TRP A 54 7.54 0.03 11.49
CA TRP A 54 8.22 -1.25 11.47
C TRP A 54 9.35 -1.26 10.44
N LEU A 55 9.11 -0.74 9.25
CA LEU A 55 10.12 -0.60 8.19
C LEU A 55 11.29 0.30 8.61
N LEU A 56 11.00 1.45 9.24
CA LEU A 56 12.04 2.31 9.83
C LEU A 56 12.85 1.56 10.90
N ALA A 57 12.19 0.78 11.75
CA ALA A 57 12.86 -0.03 12.77
C ALA A 57 13.72 -1.17 12.19
N GLN A 58 13.46 -1.60 10.94
CA GLN A 58 14.34 -2.52 10.20
C GLN A 58 15.57 -1.80 9.59
N GLY A 59 15.68 -0.48 9.72
CA GLY A 59 16.79 0.32 9.19
C GLY A 59 16.61 0.70 7.71
N HIS A 60 15.37 0.80 7.24
CA HIS A 60 15.07 1.28 5.89
C HIS A 60 14.56 2.72 5.93
N ASP A 61 14.93 3.49 4.91
CA ASP A 61 14.25 4.75 4.64
C ASP A 61 12.87 4.44 4.06
N VAL A 62 11.86 5.24 4.40
CA VAL A 62 10.50 5.06 3.93
C VAL A 62 10.01 6.32 3.21
N VAL A 63 9.50 6.12 2.00
CA VAL A 63 8.68 7.12 1.30
C VAL A 63 7.25 6.65 1.34
N ALA A 64 6.39 7.41 2.01
CA ALA A 64 4.96 7.16 2.07
C ALA A 64 4.21 8.25 1.30
N VAL A 65 3.05 7.91 0.76
CA VAL A 65 2.19 8.86 0.04
C VAL A 65 0.75 8.62 0.42
N GLU A 66 0.06 9.70 0.78
CA GLU A 66 -1.30 9.65 1.27
C GLU A 66 -2.02 10.91 0.79
N LEU A 67 -3.26 10.74 0.31
CA LEU A 67 -4.03 11.86 -0.19
C LEU A 67 -4.55 12.75 0.94
N SER A 68 -4.98 12.13 2.05
CA SER A 68 -5.70 12.79 3.14
C SER A 68 -4.76 13.48 4.13
N PRO A 69 -4.81 14.83 4.25
CA PRO A 69 -4.05 15.54 5.27
C PRO A 69 -4.43 15.11 6.70
N LEU A 70 -5.69 14.72 6.91
CA LEU A 70 -6.17 14.22 8.20
C LEU A 70 -5.48 12.90 8.57
N ALA A 71 -5.31 11.98 7.61
CA ALA A 71 -4.63 10.72 7.84
C ALA A 71 -3.15 10.91 8.19
N VAL A 72 -2.48 11.80 7.44
CA VAL A 72 -1.07 12.16 7.69
C VAL A 72 -0.91 12.80 9.07
N GLN A 73 -1.76 13.78 9.42
CA GLN A 73 -1.73 14.41 10.74
C GLN A 73 -1.98 13.41 11.86
N ALA A 74 -2.98 12.53 11.70
CA ALA A 74 -3.29 11.47 12.66
C ALA A 74 -2.10 10.51 12.82
N PHE A 75 -1.45 10.10 11.72
CA PHE A 75 -0.25 9.26 11.79
C PHE A 75 0.85 9.86 12.66
N PHE A 76 1.22 11.12 12.43
CA PHE A 76 2.28 11.75 13.22
C PHE A 76 1.84 11.96 14.69
N ALA A 77 0.61 12.41 14.92
CA ALA A 77 0.09 12.67 16.26
C ALA A 77 -0.02 11.38 17.10
N GLU A 78 -0.62 10.31 16.57
CA GLU A 78 -0.83 9.04 17.27
C GLU A 78 0.49 8.32 17.60
N ASN A 79 1.57 8.67 16.91
CA ASN A 79 2.90 8.09 17.14
C ASN A 79 3.85 9.03 17.88
N ASN A 80 3.37 10.19 18.37
CA ASN A 80 4.16 11.21 19.04
C ASN A 80 5.39 11.67 18.23
N LEU A 81 5.23 11.78 16.91
CA LEU A 81 6.27 12.21 15.98
C LEU A 81 6.03 13.68 15.58
N LEU A 82 7.12 14.45 15.51
CA LEU A 82 7.08 15.87 15.14
C LEU A 82 7.76 16.06 13.77
N PRO A 83 7.00 16.06 12.66
CA PRO A 83 7.58 16.23 11.34
C PRO A 83 7.98 17.68 11.08
N LYS A 84 9.07 17.86 10.34
CA LYS A 84 9.31 19.08 9.58
C LYS A 84 8.37 19.10 8.37
N ILE A 85 7.58 20.16 8.26
CA ILE A 85 6.61 20.33 7.18
C ILE A 85 7.16 21.30 6.14
N ALA A 86 7.09 20.94 4.86
CA ALA A 86 7.49 21.80 3.75
C ALA A 86 6.52 21.63 2.57
N GLN A 87 6.35 22.69 1.77
CA GLN A 87 5.67 22.58 0.48
C GLN A 87 6.65 22.01 -0.55
N ALA A 88 6.24 20.99 -1.29
CA ALA A 88 7.04 20.31 -2.31
C ALA A 88 6.20 20.05 -3.56
N GLU A 89 6.21 21.01 -4.49
CA GLU A 89 5.44 20.96 -5.74
C GLU A 89 3.95 20.60 -5.48
N HIS A 90 3.52 19.41 -5.91
CA HIS A 90 2.17 18.87 -5.78
C HIS A 90 1.84 18.33 -4.38
N PHE A 91 2.77 18.40 -3.44
CA PHE A 91 2.66 17.77 -2.12
C PHE A 91 2.89 18.76 -0.98
N THR A 92 2.27 18.45 0.16
CA THR A 92 2.78 18.88 1.46
C THR A 92 3.62 17.75 2.05
N LEU A 93 4.91 17.98 2.17
CA LEU A 93 5.89 16.99 2.61
C LEU A 93 6.08 17.08 4.13
N ASN A 94 5.85 15.95 4.81
CA ASN A 94 6.04 15.80 6.25
C ASN A 94 7.22 14.85 6.48
N GLN A 95 8.29 15.33 7.12
CA GLN A 95 9.55 14.60 7.21
C GLN A 95 10.07 14.48 8.64
N ILE A 96 10.58 13.29 8.96
CA ILE A 96 11.48 13.05 10.09
C ILE A 96 12.70 12.27 9.56
N ASP A 97 13.64 11.92 10.43
CA ASP A 97 14.78 11.08 10.04
C ASP A 97 14.29 9.73 9.49
N GLY A 98 14.82 9.34 8.33
CA GLY A 98 14.44 8.12 7.60
C GLY A 98 13.03 8.09 6.98
N LEU A 99 12.14 9.07 7.23
CA LEU A 99 10.76 9.05 6.72
C LEU A 99 10.37 10.34 5.99
N ALA A 100 9.86 10.17 4.78
CA ALA A 100 9.18 11.21 4.00
C ALA A 100 7.75 10.80 3.68
N VAL A 101 6.76 11.54 4.21
CA VAL A 101 5.34 11.38 3.87
C VAL A 101 4.91 12.52 2.93
N TYR A 102 4.66 12.17 1.68
CA TYR A 102 4.11 13.07 0.66
C TYR A 102 2.58 13.10 0.79
N CYS A 103 2.05 14.19 1.35
CA CYS A 103 0.61 14.40 1.41
C CYS A 103 0.13 14.97 0.07
N GLY A 104 -0.55 14.16 -0.75
CA GLY A 104 -1.02 14.53 -2.08
C GLY A 104 -1.37 13.32 -2.95
N ASP A 105 -1.58 13.55 -4.24
CA ASP A 105 -1.97 12.50 -5.18
C ASP A 105 -0.79 11.59 -5.54
N PHE A 106 -0.95 10.28 -5.35
CA PHE A 106 0.01 9.23 -5.73
C PHE A 106 0.52 9.39 -7.16
N PHE A 107 -0.37 9.73 -8.11
CA PHE A 107 -0.01 9.86 -9.52
C PHE A 107 0.90 11.06 -9.85
N GLN A 108 1.15 11.93 -8.87
CA GLN A 108 2.10 13.04 -8.98
C GLN A 108 3.50 12.68 -8.50
N LEU A 109 3.70 11.46 -7.97
CA LEU A 109 5.04 11.00 -7.61
C LEU A 109 5.92 10.88 -8.86
N THR A 110 7.19 11.19 -8.69
CA THR A 110 8.18 11.17 -9.75
C THR A 110 9.28 10.16 -9.45
N ALA A 111 9.90 9.61 -10.50
CA ALA A 111 11.04 8.70 -10.34
C ALA A 111 12.20 9.34 -9.56
N LYS A 112 12.34 10.68 -9.58
CA LYS A 112 13.33 11.41 -8.79
C LYS A 112 13.08 11.28 -7.28
N GLN A 113 11.82 11.29 -6.85
CA GLN A 113 11.46 11.11 -5.44
C GLN A 113 11.68 9.67 -4.96
N LEU A 114 11.77 8.72 -5.89
CA LEU A 114 11.92 7.29 -5.63
C LEU A 114 13.22 6.70 -6.22
N ALA A 115 14.25 7.54 -6.42
CA ALA A 115 15.47 7.14 -7.12
C ALA A 115 16.19 5.97 -6.44
N ASP A 116 16.09 5.86 -5.12
CA ASP A 116 16.69 4.79 -4.31
C ASP A 116 15.66 3.73 -3.85
N CYS A 117 14.43 3.80 -4.36
CA CYS A 117 13.37 2.88 -4.00
C CYS A 117 13.68 1.48 -4.55
N ALA A 118 13.85 0.53 -3.64
CA ALA A 118 14.10 -0.87 -3.98
C ALA A 118 12.87 -1.75 -3.74
N VAL A 119 11.94 -1.32 -2.88
CA VAL A 119 10.78 -2.13 -2.50
C VAL A 119 9.52 -1.28 -2.41
N VAL A 120 8.40 -1.83 -2.84
CA VAL A 120 7.06 -1.30 -2.59
C VAL A 120 6.34 -2.26 -1.64
N TRP A 121 5.85 -1.74 -0.50
CA TRP A 121 4.91 -2.45 0.35
C TRP A 121 3.49 -2.02 -0.01
N ASP A 122 2.83 -2.78 -0.88
CA ASP A 122 1.48 -2.47 -1.38
C ASP A 122 0.45 -3.29 -0.60
N ARG A 123 -0.10 -2.67 0.45
CA ARG A 123 -1.17 -3.25 1.28
C ARG A 123 -2.26 -2.23 1.47
N ALA A 124 -3.48 -2.64 1.16
CA ALA A 124 -4.66 -1.76 1.14
C ALA A 124 -4.53 -0.55 0.18
N SER A 125 -3.67 -0.65 -0.83
CA SER A 125 -3.47 0.39 -1.85
C SER A 125 -4.11 -0.04 -3.17
N LEU A 126 -3.56 -1.04 -3.88
CA LEU A 126 -4.15 -1.53 -5.13
C LEU A 126 -5.61 -1.97 -4.95
N VAL A 127 -5.91 -2.73 -3.88
CA VAL A 127 -7.25 -3.21 -3.54
C VAL A 127 -8.22 -2.11 -3.09
N ALA A 128 -7.74 -0.89 -2.83
CA ALA A 128 -8.57 0.26 -2.52
C ALA A 128 -9.01 1.03 -3.78
N LEU A 129 -8.42 0.70 -4.95
CA LEU A 129 -8.70 1.39 -6.20
C LEU A 129 -9.86 0.74 -6.97
N PRO A 130 -10.77 1.56 -7.54
CA PRO A 130 -11.72 1.12 -8.55
C PRO A 130 -11.03 0.49 -9.76
N ILE A 131 -11.72 -0.43 -10.45
CA ILE A 131 -11.17 -1.26 -11.53
C ILE A 131 -10.53 -0.44 -12.68
N ASP A 132 -11.12 0.70 -13.02
CA ASP A 132 -10.66 1.61 -14.08
C ASP A 132 -9.35 2.33 -13.74
N MET A 133 -9.01 2.44 -12.45
CA MET A 133 -7.79 3.09 -11.98
C MET A 133 -6.59 2.12 -11.85
N ARG A 134 -6.83 0.82 -11.67
CA ARG A 134 -5.76 -0.16 -11.35
C ARG A 134 -4.71 -0.30 -12.44
N SER A 135 -5.14 -0.27 -13.71
CA SER A 135 -4.20 -0.28 -14.85
C SER A 135 -3.32 0.97 -14.90
N ALA A 136 -3.87 2.14 -14.55
CA ALA A 136 -3.07 3.37 -14.46
C ALA A 136 -2.11 3.32 -13.27
N TYR A 137 -2.54 2.77 -12.14
CA TYR A 137 -1.73 2.58 -10.94
C TYR A 137 -0.51 1.66 -11.21
N ALA A 138 -0.73 0.46 -11.75
CA ALA A 138 0.35 -0.46 -12.08
C ALA A 138 1.31 0.14 -13.12
N ARG A 139 0.78 0.85 -14.13
CA ARG A 139 1.61 1.58 -15.10
C ARG A 139 2.40 2.69 -14.42
N HIS A 140 1.84 3.41 -13.46
CA HIS A 140 2.58 4.45 -12.75
C HIS A 140 3.74 3.85 -11.97
N LEU A 141 3.53 2.74 -11.24
CA LEU A 141 4.61 1.99 -10.60
C LEU A 141 5.69 1.56 -11.60
N GLN A 142 5.31 1.06 -12.78
CA GLN A 142 6.26 0.71 -13.85
C GLN A 142 7.16 1.89 -14.27
N HIS A 143 6.66 3.13 -14.24
CA HIS A 143 7.46 4.32 -14.57
C HIS A 143 8.35 4.78 -13.42
N LEU A 144 8.00 4.44 -12.18
CA LEU A 144 8.70 4.86 -10.97
C LEU A 144 9.84 3.90 -10.59
N LEU A 145 9.65 2.59 -10.84
CA LEU A 145 10.54 1.55 -10.37
C LEU A 145 11.64 1.21 -11.39
N THR A 146 12.81 0.82 -10.87
CA THR A 146 13.95 0.38 -11.67
C THR A 146 14.07 -1.15 -11.69
N PRO A 147 14.74 -1.75 -12.69
CA PRO A 147 14.98 -3.20 -12.73
C PRO A 147 15.59 -3.73 -11.42
N GLY A 148 15.07 -4.86 -10.95
CA GLY A 148 15.44 -5.46 -9.67
C GLY A 148 14.68 -4.92 -8.45
N ALA A 149 13.91 -3.83 -8.59
CA ALA A 149 12.98 -3.42 -7.53
C ALA A 149 11.91 -4.50 -7.31
N GLN A 150 11.40 -4.59 -6.09
CA GLN A 150 10.41 -5.60 -5.69
C GLN A 150 9.12 -4.94 -5.19
N ILE A 151 7.99 -5.61 -5.38
CA ILE A 151 6.70 -5.22 -4.81
C ILE A 151 6.23 -6.41 -3.96
N LEU A 152 6.06 -6.18 -2.67
CA LEU A 152 5.37 -7.10 -1.77
C LEU A 152 3.91 -6.65 -1.69
N LEU A 153 3.03 -7.40 -2.36
CA LEU A 153 1.64 -7.02 -2.61
C LEU A 153 0.69 -7.93 -1.85
N VAL A 154 -0.29 -7.33 -1.15
CA VAL A 154 -1.39 -8.05 -0.50
C VAL A 154 -2.70 -7.80 -1.26
N THR A 155 -3.40 -8.87 -1.64
CA THR A 155 -4.68 -8.81 -2.36
C THR A 155 -5.72 -9.74 -1.74
N PHE A 156 -6.95 -9.61 -2.23
CA PHE A 156 -8.07 -10.47 -1.84
C PHE A 156 -8.75 -11.07 -3.05
N ASP A 157 -9.05 -12.37 -2.98
CA ASP A 157 -9.82 -13.09 -3.98
C ASP A 157 -11.15 -13.55 -3.37
N TYR A 158 -12.25 -13.01 -3.89
CA TYR A 158 -13.61 -13.33 -3.51
C TYR A 158 -14.57 -13.02 -4.68
N PRO A 159 -15.81 -13.54 -4.67
CA PRO A 159 -16.78 -13.19 -5.71
C PRO A 159 -17.16 -11.70 -5.63
N GLN A 160 -16.64 -10.86 -6.54
CA GLN A 160 -16.80 -9.39 -6.48
C GLN A 160 -18.28 -8.93 -6.42
N ALA A 161 -19.21 -9.73 -6.95
CA ALA A 161 -20.65 -9.44 -6.89
C ALA A 161 -21.27 -9.55 -5.49
N GLU A 162 -20.60 -10.22 -4.54
CA GLU A 162 -21.09 -10.40 -3.17
C GLU A 162 -20.75 -9.21 -2.24
N MET A 163 -19.82 -8.33 -2.65
CA MET A 163 -19.39 -7.19 -1.84
C MET A 163 -18.84 -6.05 -2.72
N GLU A 164 -19.35 -4.83 -2.54
CA GLU A 164 -18.96 -3.67 -3.37
C GLU A 164 -17.58 -3.06 -3.01
N GLY A 165 -16.81 -3.68 -2.11
CA GLY A 165 -15.53 -3.16 -1.62
C GLY A 165 -15.63 -1.81 -0.89
N PRO A 166 -14.48 -1.14 -0.63
CA PRO A 166 -13.18 -1.77 -0.47
C PRO A 166 -13.12 -2.70 0.77
N PRO A 167 -12.13 -3.62 0.85
CA PRO A 167 -11.18 -3.93 -0.22
C PRO A 167 -11.89 -4.57 -1.41
N PHE A 168 -11.54 -4.19 -2.64
CA PHE A 168 -12.05 -4.82 -3.85
C PHE A 168 -11.32 -6.14 -4.11
N CYS A 169 -11.97 -7.04 -4.86
CA CYS A 169 -11.35 -8.26 -5.34
C CYS A 169 -10.29 -7.91 -6.39
N VAL A 170 -9.08 -8.42 -6.17
CA VAL A 170 -7.96 -8.39 -7.11
C VAL A 170 -7.37 -9.81 -7.11
N ASN A 171 -7.91 -10.68 -7.95
CA ASN A 171 -7.50 -12.08 -8.00
C ASN A 171 -6.17 -12.27 -8.74
N ASP A 172 -5.62 -13.50 -8.70
CA ASP A 172 -4.36 -13.86 -9.37
C ASP A 172 -4.37 -13.51 -10.87
N GLY A 173 -5.50 -13.71 -11.55
CA GLY A 173 -5.65 -13.36 -12.97
C GLY A 173 -5.44 -11.86 -13.23
N GLU A 174 -6.00 -11.01 -12.37
CA GLU A 174 -5.83 -9.56 -12.46
C GLU A 174 -4.41 -9.12 -12.08
N VAL A 175 -3.82 -9.68 -11.02
CA VAL A 175 -2.42 -9.43 -10.65
C VAL A 175 -1.50 -9.74 -11.84
N ARG A 176 -1.68 -10.90 -12.49
CA ARG A 176 -0.89 -11.27 -13.67
C ARG A 176 -1.14 -10.34 -14.84
N ALA A 177 -2.38 -9.93 -15.09
CA ALA A 177 -2.70 -8.98 -16.17
C ALA A 177 -2.02 -7.62 -15.97
N LEU A 178 -1.92 -7.14 -14.72
CA LEU A 178 -1.31 -5.85 -14.39
C LEU A 178 0.23 -5.87 -14.45
N TYR A 179 0.86 -6.98 -14.03
CA TYR A 179 2.30 -7.00 -13.75
C TYR A 179 3.14 -7.89 -14.68
N SER A 180 2.60 -8.98 -15.26
CA SER A 180 3.42 -9.98 -15.99
C SER A 180 4.10 -9.45 -17.28
N GLY A 181 3.59 -8.34 -17.81
CA GLY A 181 4.19 -7.66 -18.96
C GLY A 181 5.57 -7.06 -18.66
N TRP A 182 5.90 -6.80 -17.39
CA TRP A 182 7.13 -6.09 -17.00
C TRP A 182 7.79 -6.63 -15.72
N CYS A 183 7.15 -7.58 -15.04
CA CYS A 183 7.67 -8.22 -13.83
C CYS A 183 7.60 -9.75 -13.89
N ASP A 184 8.45 -10.39 -13.09
CA ASP A 184 8.27 -11.77 -12.64
C ASP A 184 7.37 -11.78 -11.38
N ILE A 185 6.47 -12.76 -11.27
CA ILE A 185 5.46 -12.82 -10.20
C ILE A 185 5.51 -14.17 -9.49
N GLU A 186 5.67 -14.14 -8.18
CA GLU A 186 5.63 -15.28 -7.28
C GLU A 186 4.49 -15.11 -6.27
N LEU A 187 3.62 -16.12 -6.13
CA LEU A 187 2.63 -16.19 -5.07
C LEU A 187 3.28 -16.82 -3.84
N LEU A 188 3.53 -16.02 -2.81
CA LEU A 188 4.17 -16.48 -1.56
C LEU A 188 3.17 -17.17 -0.63
N HIS A 189 1.93 -16.70 -0.61
CA HIS A 189 0.93 -17.15 0.35
C HIS A 189 -0.49 -16.95 -0.18
N SER A 190 -1.37 -17.88 0.19
CA SER A 190 -2.79 -17.80 -0.06
C SER A 190 -3.50 -18.55 1.06
N GLU A 191 -4.47 -17.89 1.69
CA GLU A 191 -5.18 -18.45 2.83
C GLU A 191 -6.63 -18.00 2.84
N ASP A 192 -7.54 -18.92 3.17
CA ASP A 192 -8.94 -18.58 3.43
C ASP A 192 -9.05 -17.87 4.78
N ILE A 193 -9.58 -16.66 4.76
CA ILE A 193 -9.64 -15.79 5.94
C ILE A 193 -11.05 -15.68 6.51
N LEU A 194 -12.06 -16.27 5.88
CA LEU A 194 -13.46 -15.97 6.19
C LEU A 194 -13.87 -16.41 7.60
N ASP A 195 -13.22 -17.44 8.14
CA ASP A 195 -13.44 -17.93 9.50
C ASP A 195 -12.80 -17.04 10.58
N ARG A 196 -11.70 -16.36 10.27
CA ARG A 196 -11.03 -15.45 11.22
C ARG A 196 -11.53 -14.01 11.11
N GLU A 197 -12.02 -13.61 9.94
CA GLU A 197 -12.51 -12.26 9.64
C GLU A 197 -14.04 -12.25 9.54
N GLN A 198 -14.70 -12.45 10.68
CA GLN A 198 -16.15 -12.63 10.76
C GLN A 198 -16.95 -11.46 10.15
N HIS A 199 -16.40 -10.25 10.16
CA HIS A 199 -17.00 -9.07 9.56
C HIS A 199 -17.19 -9.18 8.03
N PHE A 200 -16.37 -9.97 7.32
CA PHE A 200 -16.56 -10.25 5.89
C PHE A 200 -17.68 -11.26 5.64
N ARG A 201 -17.81 -12.26 6.52
CA ARG A 201 -18.93 -13.21 6.51
C ARG A 201 -20.26 -12.49 6.76
N ASP A 202 -20.28 -11.53 7.68
CA ASP A 202 -21.45 -10.71 7.98
C ASP A 202 -21.89 -9.82 6.80
N ARG A 203 -20.95 -9.49 5.89
CA ARG A 203 -21.23 -8.80 4.62
C ARG A 203 -21.76 -9.74 3.53
N GLY A 204 -21.89 -11.03 3.80
CA GLY A 204 -22.48 -12.02 2.89
C GLY A 204 -21.47 -12.74 1.99
N LEU A 205 -20.17 -12.59 2.23
CA LEU A 205 -19.16 -13.32 1.46
C LEU A 205 -19.27 -14.82 1.72
N SER A 206 -19.30 -15.60 0.64
CA SER A 206 -19.28 -17.06 0.67
C SER A 206 -17.87 -17.65 0.75
N TYR A 207 -16.87 -16.87 0.32
CA TYR A 207 -15.46 -17.25 0.25
C TYR A 207 -14.60 -15.99 0.22
N MET A 208 -13.42 -16.05 0.85
CA MET A 208 -12.43 -14.98 0.74
C MET A 208 -11.03 -15.50 1.02
N GLN A 209 -10.15 -15.41 0.02
CA GLN A 209 -8.73 -15.62 0.18
C GLN A 209 -7.98 -14.31 0.31
N GLU A 210 -7.04 -14.24 1.26
CA GLU A 210 -5.99 -13.22 1.28
C GLU A 210 -4.74 -13.82 0.63
N GLN A 211 -4.12 -13.06 -0.27
CA GLN A 211 -3.00 -13.53 -1.09
C GLN A 211 -1.83 -12.55 -0.99
N VAL A 212 -0.62 -13.08 -0.86
CA VAL A 212 0.63 -12.30 -0.79
C VAL A 212 1.50 -12.66 -1.98
N TYR A 213 1.91 -11.66 -2.75
CA TYR A 213 2.76 -11.79 -3.92
C TYR A 213 4.09 -11.09 -3.72
N LEU A 214 5.16 -11.70 -4.22
CA LEU A 214 6.42 -11.04 -4.49
C LEU A 214 6.55 -10.84 -5.99
N ILE A 215 6.65 -9.58 -6.40
CA ILE A 215 6.72 -9.18 -7.81
C ILE A 215 8.07 -8.49 -8.02
N THR A 216 8.88 -8.96 -8.97
CA THR A 216 10.22 -8.41 -9.24
C THR A 216 10.25 -7.76 -10.62
N VAL A 217 10.69 -6.50 -10.68
CA VAL A 217 10.80 -5.72 -11.92
C VAL A 217 11.95 -6.25 -12.77
N ARG A 218 11.69 -6.51 -14.07
CA ARG A 218 12.69 -7.03 -15.02
C ARG A 218 13.54 -5.93 -15.66
#